data_AF-A0A085FAF0-F1
#
_entry.id   AF-A0A085FAF0-F1
#
_cell.length_a   1.000
_cell.length_b   1.000
_cell.length_c   1.000
_cell.angle_alpha   90.00
_cell.angle_beta   90.00
_cell.angle_gamma   90.00
#
_symmetry.space_group_name_H-M   'P 1'
#
loop_
_entity.id
_entity.type
_entity.pdbx_description
1 polymer ?
#
loop_
_entity_poly.entity_id
_entity_poly.type
_entity_poly.pdbx_seq_one_letter_code
_entity_poly.pdbx_strand_id
1 'polypeptide(L)'
;MDQAVLAIEAKVSRNTIVDFEKGRRTPGTNNLAAIRAALETAGAVFLDEGSQAEGGTGVRLKTGFTPKVKLAAEGSHRGAMQRHIAGAPLRDEEDKK
;
A
#
# COMPACT_ATOMS: atom_id res chain seq x y z
N MET A 1 -0.65 -3.18 12.15
CA MET A 1 -1.62 -3.99 12.92
C MET A 1 -1.85 -5.26 12.12
N ASP A 2 -1.63 -6.43 12.70
CA ASP A 2 -1.96 -7.71 12.07
C ASP A 2 -3.31 -8.25 12.59
N GLN A 3 -3.75 -9.41 12.08
CA GLN A 3 -5.00 -10.06 12.49
C GLN A 3 -5.05 -10.41 13.99
N ALA A 4 -3.92 -10.78 14.60
CA ALA A 4 -3.87 -11.16 16.01
C ALA A 4 -4.04 -9.94 16.90
N VAL A 5 -3.36 -8.84 16.56
CA VAL A 5 -3.52 -7.55 17.25
C VAL A 5 -4.96 -7.04 17.08
N LEU A 6 -5.53 -7.08 15.88
CA LEU A 6 -6.92 -6.66 15.65
C LEU A 6 -7.93 -7.47 16.46
N ALA A 7 -7.74 -8.79 16.51
CA ALA A 7 -8.59 -9.67 17.30
C ALA A 7 -8.60 -9.29 18.79
N ILE A 8 -7.43 -9.03 19.37
CA ILE A 8 -7.28 -8.64 20.78
C ILE A 8 -7.97 -7.29 21.03
N GLU A 9 -7.65 -6.27 20.23
CA GLU A 9 -8.19 -4.90 20.41
C GLU A 9 -9.71 -4.86 20.22
N ALA A 10 -10.24 -5.60 19.23
CA ALA A 10 -11.67 -5.69 18.97
C ALA A 10 -12.41 -6.66 19.92
N LYS A 11 -11.70 -7.39 20.79
CA LYS A 11 -12.26 -8.47 21.63
C LYS A 11 -13.04 -9.52 20.82
N VAL A 12 -12.54 -9.83 19.62
CA VAL A 12 -13.09 -10.84 18.71
C VAL A 12 -12.06 -11.95 18.54
N SER A 13 -12.49 -13.22 18.42
CA SER A 13 -11.51 -14.30 18.20
C SER A 13 -10.75 -14.11 16.89
N ARG A 14 -9.46 -14.48 16.85
CA ARG A 14 -8.66 -14.40 15.62
C ARG A 14 -9.29 -15.19 14.46
N ASN A 15 -9.83 -16.38 14.74
CA ASN A 15 -10.46 -17.19 13.70
C ASN A 15 -11.73 -16.51 13.14
N THR A 16 -12.48 -15.83 13.99
CA THR A 16 -13.65 -15.03 13.58
C THR A 16 -13.24 -13.88 12.65
N ILE A 17 -12.14 -13.18 12.93
CA ILE A 17 -11.59 -12.16 12.01
C ILE A 17 -11.22 -12.78 10.65
N VAL A 18 -10.52 -13.92 10.66
CA VAL A 18 -10.15 -14.65 9.43
C VAL A 18 -11.39 -15.09 8.64
N ASP A 19 -12.46 -15.52 9.33
CA ASP A 19 -13.72 -15.89 8.70
C ASP A 19 -14.40 -14.69 8.00
N PHE A 20 -14.34 -13.51 8.62
CA PHE A 20 -14.87 -12.27 8.04
C PHE A 20 -14.06 -11.81 6.82
N GLU A 21 -12.73 -11.78 6.92
CA GLU A 21 -11.85 -11.38 5.80
C GLU A 21 -11.97 -12.31 4.59
N LYS A 22 -12.24 -13.60 4.82
CA LYS A 22 -12.48 -14.60 3.76
C LYS A 22 -13.92 -14.61 3.25
N GLY A 23 -14.80 -13.76 3.78
CA GLY A 23 -16.21 -13.70 3.40
C GLY A 23 -17.03 -14.93 3.78
N ARG A 24 -16.53 -15.80 4.67
CA ARG A 24 -17.27 -16.98 5.15
C ARG A 24 -18.42 -16.60 6.08
N ARG A 25 -18.31 -15.46 6.75
CA ARG A 25 -19.34 -14.86 7.60
C ARG A 25 -19.34 -13.36 7.43
N THR A 26 -20.47 -12.74 7.74
CA THR A 26 -20.59 -11.28 7.82
C THR A 26 -20.58 -10.87 9.30
N PRO A 27 -19.78 -9.85 9.69
CA PRO A 27 -19.81 -9.39 11.07
C PRO A 27 -21.16 -8.74 11.38
N GLY A 28 -21.78 -9.14 12.50
CA GLY A 28 -22.95 -8.45 13.03
C GLY A 28 -22.58 -7.10 13.66
N THR A 29 -23.59 -6.31 14.03
CA THR A 29 -23.45 -4.92 14.50
C THR A 29 -22.40 -4.75 15.61
N ASN A 30 -22.40 -5.61 16.62
CA ASN A 30 -21.44 -5.52 17.74
C ASN A 30 -20.00 -5.72 17.28
N ASN A 31 -19.76 -6.71 16.41
CA ASN A 31 -18.42 -6.98 15.89
C ASN A 31 -17.96 -5.87 14.94
N LEU A 32 -18.85 -5.34 14.09
CA LEU A 32 -18.54 -4.19 13.23
C LEU A 32 -18.12 -2.99 14.07
N ALA A 33 -18.89 -2.65 15.11
CA ALA A 33 -18.57 -1.52 15.99
C ALA A 33 -17.23 -1.70 16.70
N ALA A 34 -16.96 -2.90 17.22
CA ALA A 34 -15.71 -3.21 17.91
C ALA A 34 -14.49 -3.16 16.96
N ILE A 35 -14.62 -3.74 15.77
CA ILE A 35 -13.57 -3.71 14.73
C ILE A 35 -13.31 -2.28 14.28
N ARG A 36 -14.36 -1.49 14.03
CA ARG A 36 -14.25 -0.07 13.66
C ARG A 36 -13.51 0.73 14.73
N ALA A 37 -13.90 0.59 16.00
CA ALA A 37 -13.28 1.29 17.12
C ALA A 37 -11.79 0.93 17.29
N ALA A 38 -11.44 -0.35 17.12
CA ALA A 38 -10.05 -0.79 17.17
C ALA A 38 -9.19 -0.16 16.06
N LEU A 39 -9.72 -0.14 14.82
CA LEU A 39 -9.05 0.49 13.69
C LEU A 39 -8.94 2.02 13.86
N GLU A 40 -9.97 2.68 14.37
CA GLU A 40 -9.94 4.12 14.65
C GLU A 40 -8.91 4.47 15.72
N THR A 41 -8.80 3.64 16.76
CA THR A 41 -7.77 3.77 17.80
C THR A 41 -6.37 3.62 17.22
N ALA A 42 -6.19 2.69 16.28
CA ALA A 42 -4.93 2.49 15.55
C ALA A 42 -4.61 3.61 14.54
N GLY A 43 -5.54 4.54 14.28
CA GLY A 43 -5.31 5.71 13.45
C GLY A 43 -6.13 5.79 12.17
N ALA A 44 -7.06 4.86 11.94
CA ALA A 44 -8.05 5.02 10.88
C ALA A 44 -9.09 6.10 11.25
N VAL A 45 -9.75 6.65 10.23
CA VAL A 45 -10.89 7.55 10.35
C VAL A 45 -11.89 7.11 9.29
N PHE A 46 -13.04 6.62 9.73
CA PHE A 46 -14.15 6.28 8.84
C PHE A 46 -15.01 7.52 8.62
N LEU A 47 -15.22 7.83 7.35
CA LEU A 47 -16.04 8.94 6.89
C LEU A 47 -17.45 8.44 6.62
N ASP A 48 -18.44 9.30 6.85
CA ASP A 48 -19.83 8.98 6.57
C ASP A 48 -20.07 8.83 5.07
N GLU A 49 -21.12 8.11 4.71
CA GLU A 49 -21.49 7.89 3.32
C GLU A 49 -21.71 9.21 2.58
N GLY A 50 -21.08 9.37 1.42
CA GLY A 50 -21.14 10.61 0.62
C GLY A 50 -20.24 11.75 1.12
N SER A 51 -19.59 11.63 2.27
CA SER A 51 -18.66 12.65 2.75
C SER A 51 -17.30 12.56 2.04
N GLN A 52 -16.80 13.71 1.58
CA GLN A 52 -15.47 13.87 1.00
C GLN A 52 -14.62 14.71 1.95
N ALA A 53 -13.46 14.18 2.31
CA ALA A 53 -12.42 14.91 3.03
C ALA A 53 -11.11 14.85 2.24
N GLU A 54 -10.15 15.70 2.61
CA GLU A 54 -8.80 15.59 2.07
C GLU A 54 -8.24 14.18 2.33
N GLY A 55 -7.83 13.49 1.26
CA GLY A 55 -7.39 12.10 1.29
C GLY A 55 -8.36 11.05 0.73
N GLY A 56 -9.55 11.43 0.26
CA GLY A 56 -10.48 10.54 -0.46
C GLY A 56 -11.75 10.18 0.33
N THR A 57 -12.57 9.30 -0.23
CA THR A 57 -13.86 8.87 0.35
C THR A 57 -13.72 7.61 1.21
N GLY A 58 -14.62 7.47 2.20
CA GLY A 58 -14.78 6.24 2.98
C GLY A 58 -13.84 6.11 4.17
N VAL A 59 -12.53 5.95 3.95
CA VAL A 59 -11.55 5.77 5.05
C VAL A 59 -10.27 6.55 4.79
N ARG A 60 -9.77 7.25 5.81
CA ARG A 60 -8.46 7.92 5.80
C ARG A 60 -7.64 7.59 7.04
N LEU A 61 -6.38 7.98 7.06
CA LEU A 61 -5.53 7.93 8.25
C LEU A 61 -5.57 9.28 8.99
N LYS A 62 -5.43 9.25 10.32
CA LYS A 62 -5.32 10.46 11.14
C LYS A 62 -4.12 11.30 10.69
N THR A 63 -4.30 12.61 10.69
CA THR A 63 -3.22 13.57 10.41
C THR A 63 -2.05 13.32 11.37
N GLY A 64 -0.82 13.22 10.84
CA GLY A 64 0.37 12.91 11.63
C GLY A 64 0.59 11.41 11.92
N PHE A 65 -0.23 10.51 11.36
CA PHE A 65 0.02 9.08 11.44
C PHE A 65 1.38 8.74 10.81
N THR A 66 2.30 8.24 11.62
CA THR A 66 3.60 7.76 11.15
C THR A 66 3.56 6.23 11.09
N PRO A 67 3.52 5.62 9.89
CA PRO A 67 3.53 4.17 9.78
C PRO A 67 4.84 3.62 10.34
N LYS A 68 4.76 2.71 11.31
CA LYS A 68 5.90 1.90 11.75
C LYS A 68 6.16 0.77 10.75
N VAL A 69 6.44 1.12 9.51
CA VAL A 69 6.86 0.19 8.47
C VAL A 69 8.28 0.58 8.09
N LYS A 70 9.20 -0.40 8.04
CA LYS A 70 10.45 -0.21 7.29
C LYS A 70 10.03 -0.01 5.84
N LEU A 71 9.92 1.23 5.39
CA LEU A 71 9.89 1.53 3.96
C LEU A 71 11.22 1.00 3.42
N ALA A 72 11.21 -0.20 2.85
CA ALA A 72 12.27 -0.62 1.96
C ALA A 72 12.18 0.34 0.76
N ALA A 73 13.07 1.33 0.73
CA ALA A 73 13.23 2.21 -0.40
C ALA A 73 13.78 1.39 -1.58
N GLU A 74 12.90 0.84 -2.42
CA GLU A 74 13.30 0.24 -3.68
C GLU A 74 13.25 1.28 -4.81
N GLY A 75 14.46 1.65 -5.26
CA GLY A 75 14.76 1.72 -6.70
C GLY A 75 14.41 2.99 -7.47
N SER A 76 15.06 4.12 -7.16
CA SER A 76 15.21 5.22 -8.13
C SER A 76 16.68 5.49 -8.42
N HIS A 77 17.31 4.62 -9.20
CA HIS A 77 18.55 4.95 -9.90
C HIS A 77 18.40 4.61 -11.38
N ARG A 78 17.99 5.66 -12.09
CA ARG A 78 18.20 5.93 -13.52
C ARG A 78 19.36 5.13 -14.09
N GLY A 79 19.07 4.20 -15.00
CA GLY A 79 20.06 3.66 -15.92
C GLY A 79 20.65 4.82 -16.73
N ALA A 80 21.90 5.16 -16.42
CA ALA A 80 22.69 6.13 -17.16
C ALA A 80 22.75 5.72 -18.63
N MET A 81 22.52 6.71 -19.49
CA MET A 81 22.60 6.60 -20.94
C MET A 81 23.96 6.05 -21.37
N GLN A 82 23.97 4.84 -21.95
CA GLN A 82 25.10 4.33 -22.70
C GLN A 82 25.17 5.12 -24.02
N ARG A 83 26.00 6.17 -24.06
CA ARG A 83 26.43 6.78 -25.32
C ARG A 83 27.30 5.79 -26.09
N HIS A 84 26.78 5.22 -27.16
CA HIS A 84 27.60 4.69 -28.24
C HIS A 84 27.20 5.34 -29.55
N ILE A 85 27.88 6.45 -29.83
CA ILE A 85 28.05 6.97 -31.18
C ILE A 85 29.07 6.07 -31.88
N ALA A 86 28.60 5.20 -32.78
CA ALA A 86 29.46 4.52 -33.75
C ALA A 86 28.97 4.92 -35.15
N GLY A 87 29.26 6.16 -35.53
CA GLY A 87 29.32 6.56 -36.93
C GLY A 87 30.71 6.24 -37.45
N ALA A 88 30.85 5.14 -38.19
CA ALA A 88 32.01 4.90 -39.03
C ALA A 88 31.66 5.35 -40.45
N PRO A 89 32.40 6.30 -41.06
CA PRO A 89 32.20 6.63 -42.46
C PRO A 89 32.81 5.55 -43.36
N LEU A 90 32.09 5.23 -44.44
CA LEU A 90 32.65 4.58 -45.61
C LEU A 90 33.88 5.37 -46.08
N ARG A 91 34.97 4.65 -46.33
CA ARG A 91 35.97 5.05 -47.34
C ARG A 91 36.28 3.84 -48.20
N ASP A 92 35.74 3.93 -49.42
CA ASP A 92 36.32 3.36 -50.62
C ASP A 92 37.74 3.90 -50.86
N GLU A 93 38.42 3.26 -51.80
CA GLU A 93 39.76 3.51 -52.34
C GLU A 93 40.91 2.76 -51.68
N GLU A 94 41.86 2.17 -52.39
CA GLU A 94 42.03 1.72 -53.77
C GLU A 94 43.45 1.09 -53.77
N ASP A 95 43.66 0.13 -54.66
CA ASP A 95 44.94 -0.16 -55.32
C ASP A 95 46.10 -0.93 -54.62
N LYS A 96 46.46 -2.02 -55.33
CA LYS A 96 47.82 -2.35 -55.80
C LYS A 96 48.72 -3.25 -54.93
N LYS A 97 48.72 -4.57 -55.18
CA LYS A 97 49.74 -5.27 -55.99
C LYS A 97 49.42 -6.74 -56.21
#